data_AF-A0A9R1JLL2-F1
#
_entry.id   AF-A0A9R1JLL2-F1
#
_cell.length_a   1.000
_cell.length_b   1.000
_cell.length_c   1.000
_cell.angle_alpha   90.00
_cell.angle_beta   90.00
_cell.angle_gamma   90.00
#
_symmetry.space_group_name_H-M   'P 1'
#
loop_
_entity.id
_entity.type
_entity.pdbx_description
1 polymer ?
#
loop_
_entity_poly.entity_id
_entity_poly.type
_entity_poly.pdbx_seq_one_letter_code
_entity_poly.pdbx_strand_id
1 'polypeptide(L)'
;MARLPLSARRRRRNVAFINLMSAIMLVYYYVWLIFGLVYRRKCWQIERRLRIRELRGENLYKLTGESDAACISQLRMDRRIFHILCEMVRAVGGLRGTRNTSLEEIVASFLYVLAHHLKNRMVGKFFYRSPEPVSRNFNACLLVVLKLHPLLLKKPEPIPEDCTHGKWKYFKVNSY
;
A
#
# COMPACT_ATOMS: atom_id res chain seq x y z
N MET A 1 18.86 -70.75 -36.31
CA MET A 1 18.18 -69.62 -35.64
C MET A 1 16.82 -69.41 -36.29
N ALA A 2 15.71 -69.74 -35.61
CA ALA A 2 14.36 -69.69 -36.19
C ALA A 2 13.88 -68.23 -36.39
N ARG A 3 13.44 -67.88 -37.60
CA ARG A 3 12.89 -66.55 -37.91
C ARG A 3 11.48 -66.46 -37.33
N LEU A 4 11.27 -65.52 -36.42
CA LEU A 4 9.96 -65.22 -35.83
C LEU A 4 8.89 -64.94 -36.90
N PRO A 5 7.65 -65.43 -36.73
CA PRO A 5 6.58 -65.26 -37.72
C PRO A 5 6.27 -63.76 -37.92
N LEU A 6 6.01 -63.37 -39.18
CA LEU A 6 5.76 -61.98 -39.58
C LEU A 6 4.60 -61.33 -38.80
N SER A 7 3.60 -62.14 -38.42
CA SER A 7 2.48 -61.74 -37.56
C SER A 7 2.93 -61.26 -36.17
N ALA A 8 3.91 -61.94 -35.55
CA ALA A 8 4.44 -61.57 -34.24
C ALA A 8 5.32 -60.30 -34.27
N ARG A 9 5.98 -60.01 -35.40
CA ARG A 9 6.71 -58.75 -35.61
C ARG A 9 5.74 -57.57 -35.83
N ARG A 10 4.68 -57.79 -36.60
CA ARG A 10 3.61 -56.79 -36.82
C ARG A 10 2.89 -56.45 -35.51
N ARG A 11 2.54 -57.45 -34.71
CA ARG A 11 1.90 -57.27 -33.39
C ARG A 11 2.79 -56.49 -32.42
N ARG A 12 4.07 -56.81 -32.32
CA ARG A 12 5.03 -56.06 -31.47
C ARG A 12 5.18 -54.61 -31.91
N ARG A 13 5.27 -54.33 -33.22
CA ARG A 13 5.27 -52.96 -33.75
C ARG A 13 4.00 -52.21 -33.37
N ASN A 14 2.82 -52.82 -33.55
CA ASN A 14 1.55 -52.17 -33.22
C ASN A 14 1.43 -51.86 -31.72
N VAL A 15 1.86 -52.77 -30.83
CA VAL A 15 1.90 -52.53 -29.38
C VAL A 15 2.88 -51.41 -29.03
N ALA A 16 4.06 -51.37 -29.67
CA ALA A 16 5.01 -50.28 -29.49
C ALA A 16 4.44 -48.92 -29.94
N PHE A 17 3.71 -48.88 -31.05
CA PHE A 17 3.00 -47.67 -31.49
C PHE A 17 1.91 -47.25 -30.49
N ILE A 18 1.11 -48.19 -29.99
CA ILE A 18 0.06 -47.88 -28.99
C ILE A 18 0.68 -47.32 -27.70
N ASN A 19 1.77 -47.92 -27.21
CA ASN A 19 2.48 -47.44 -26.02
C ASN A 19 3.13 -46.06 -26.24
N LEU A 20 3.61 -45.77 -27.45
CA LEU A 20 4.14 -44.44 -27.79
C LEU A 20 3.01 -43.40 -27.81
N MET A 21 1.88 -43.74 -28.44
CA MET A 21 0.72 -42.84 -28.51
C MET A 21 0.14 -42.58 -27.12
N SER A 22 0.03 -43.60 -26.27
CA SER A 22 -0.43 -43.43 -24.89
C SER A 22 0.54 -42.57 -24.06
N ALA A 23 1.86 -42.72 -24.23
CA ALA A 23 2.84 -41.86 -23.59
C ALA A 23 2.71 -40.39 -24.02
N ILE A 24 2.51 -40.12 -25.32
CA ILE A 24 2.30 -38.75 -25.83
C ILE A 24 1.02 -38.15 -25.26
N MET A 25 -0.07 -38.91 -25.21
CA MET A 25 -1.34 -38.44 -24.63
C MET A 25 -1.20 -38.12 -23.14
N LEU A 26 -0.49 -38.97 -22.37
CA LEU A 26 -0.20 -38.69 -20.97
C LEU A 26 0.59 -37.40 -20.81
N VAL A 27 1.67 -37.20 -21.59
CA VAL A 27 2.45 -35.96 -21.57
C VAL A 27 1.59 -34.75 -21.87
N TYR A 28 0.69 -34.82 -22.86
CA TYR A 28 -0.25 -33.76 -23.17
C TYR A 28 -1.17 -33.42 -21.97
N TYR A 29 -1.76 -34.42 -21.33
CA TYR A 29 -2.60 -34.19 -20.14
C TYR A 29 -1.80 -33.60 -18.98
N TYR A 30 -0.56 -34.03 -18.75
CA TYR A 30 0.31 -33.44 -17.73
C TYR A 30 0.63 -31.97 -18.02
N VAL A 31 0.94 -31.62 -19.27
CA VAL A 31 1.19 -30.22 -19.67
C VAL A 31 -0.07 -29.37 -19.45
N TRP A 32 -1.24 -29.88 -19.83
CA TRP A 32 -2.52 -29.19 -19.63
C TRP A 32 -2.85 -28.99 -18.14
N LEU A 33 -2.57 -29.99 -17.30
CA LEU A 33 -2.70 -29.90 -15.85
C LEU A 33 -1.77 -28.80 -15.28
N ILE A 34 -0.50 -28.79 -15.67
CA ILE A 34 0.46 -27.76 -15.23
C ILE A 34 -0.01 -26.37 -15.68
N PHE A 35 -0.47 -26.23 -16.93
CA PHE A 35 -1.01 -24.97 -17.43
C PHE A 35 -2.23 -24.52 -16.61
N GLY A 36 -3.15 -25.43 -16.29
CA GLY A 36 -4.29 -25.16 -15.41
C GLY A 36 -3.88 -24.72 -14.00
N LEU A 37 -2.87 -25.35 -13.40
CA LEU A 37 -2.34 -24.98 -12.09
C LEU A 37 -1.66 -23.60 -12.12
N VAL A 38 -0.86 -23.32 -13.15
CA VAL A 38 -0.22 -22.01 -13.35
C VAL A 38 -1.27 -20.93 -13.56
N TYR A 39 -2.28 -21.20 -14.38
CA TYR A 39 -3.40 -20.29 -14.62
C TYR A 39 -4.16 -19.99 -13.33
N ARG A 40 -4.55 -21.01 -12.55
CA ARG A 40 -5.18 -20.83 -11.24
C ARG A 40 -4.32 -20.00 -10.29
N ARG A 41 -3.01 -20.25 -10.24
CA ARG A 41 -2.08 -19.47 -9.42
C ARG A 41 -2.02 -18.01 -9.85
N LYS A 42 -2.04 -17.73 -11.16
CA LYS A 42 -2.08 -16.36 -11.69
C LYS A 42 -3.40 -15.68 -11.38
N CYS A 43 -4.54 -16.33 -11.60
CA CYS A 43 -5.87 -15.82 -11.22
C CYS A 43 -5.94 -15.52 -9.72
N TRP A 44 -5.51 -16.45 -8.87
CA TRP A 44 -5.46 -16.25 -7.43
C TRP A 44 -4.57 -15.06 -7.03
N GLN A 45 -3.41 -14.90 -7.68
CA GLN A 45 -2.54 -13.74 -7.43
C GLN A 45 -3.19 -12.42 -7.83
N ILE A 46 -3.94 -12.39 -8.94
CA ILE A 46 -4.67 -11.20 -9.39
C ILE A 46 -5.80 -10.88 -8.42
N GLU A 47 -6.62 -11.88 -8.08
CA GLU A 47 -7.74 -11.73 -7.15
C GLU A 47 -7.25 -11.24 -5.77
N ARG A 48 -6.18 -11.86 -5.23
CA ARG A 48 -5.57 -11.43 -3.98
C ARG A 48 -5.09 -9.98 -4.06
N ARG A 49 -4.49 -9.55 -5.18
CA ARG A 49 -4.07 -8.16 -5.37
C ARG A 49 -5.25 -7.22 -5.36
N LEU A 50 -6.33 -7.55 -6.07
CA LEU A 50 -7.56 -6.75 -6.11
C LEU A 50 -8.20 -6.61 -4.73
N ARG A 51 -8.35 -7.72 -4.01
CA ARG A 51 -8.88 -7.73 -2.64
C ARG A 51 -8.04 -6.86 -1.68
N ILE A 52 -6.72 -6.91 -1.79
CA ILE A 52 -5.83 -6.03 -1.01
C ILE A 52 -6.01 -4.56 -1.44
N ARG A 53 -6.30 -4.24 -2.71
CA ARG A 53 -6.58 -2.87 -3.11
C ARG A 53 -7.86 -2.34 -2.48
N GLU A 54 -8.90 -3.15 -2.47
CA GLU A 54 -10.21 -2.82 -1.91
C GLU A 54 -10.14 -2.58 -0.40
N LEU A 55 -9.56 -3.52 0.36
CA LEU A 55 -9.35 -3.39 1.81
C LEU A 55 -8.55 -2.14 2.18
N ARG A 56 -7.59 -1.74 1.34
CA ARG A 56 -6.83 -0.48 1.54
C ARG A 56 -7.70 0.75 1.33
N GLY A 57 -8.55 0.74 0.31
CA GLY A 57 -9.52 1.80 0.06
C GLY A 57 -10.51 1.94 1.20
N GLU A 58 -11.04 0.83 1.71
CA GLU A 58 -11.92 0.81 2.88
C GLU A 58 -11.22 1.34 4.13
N ASN A 59 -9.99 0.91 4.40
CA ASN A 59 -9.23 1.37 5.55
C ASN A 59 -8.89 2.86 5.47
N LEU A 60 -8.61 3.37 4.27
CA LEU A 60 -8.47 4.81 4.06
C LEU A 60 -9.81 5.53 4.31
N TYR A 61 -10.91 5.01 3.79
CA TYR A 61 -12.25 5.56 3.98
C TYR A 61 -12.66 5.60 5.47
N LYS A 62 -12.32 4.59 6.26
CA LYS A 62 -12.53 4.58 7.72
C LYS A 62 -11.78 5.71 8.43
N LEU A 63 -10.60 6.09 7.94
CA LEU A 63 -9.82 7.18 8.53
C LEU A 63 -10.35 8.56 8.11
N THR A 64 -10.71 8.74 6.84
CA THR A 64 -10.96 10.07 6.28
C THR A 64 -12.42 10.36 5.95
N GLY A 65 -13.25 9.35 5.69
CA GLY A 65 -14.55 9.49 5.05
C GLY A 65 -15.77 9.06 5.87
N GLU A 66 -15.59 8.28 6.95
CA GLU A 66 -16.71 7.72 7.72
C GLU A 66 -17.50 8.78 8.48
N SER A 67 -16.82 9.69 9.19
CA SER A 67 -17.41 10.86 9.85
C SER A 67 -16.33 11.86 10.25
N ASP A 68 -16.71 13.11 10.47
CA ASP A 68 -15.78 14.14 10.96
C ASP A 68 -15.24 13.77 12.36
N ALA A 69 -16.08 13.17 13.22
CA ALA A 69 -15.66 12.65 14.52
C ALA A 69 -14.61 11.53 14.42
N ALA A 70 -14.78 10.60 13.47
CA ALA A 70 -13.79 9.56 13.20
C ALA A 70 -12.47 10.16 12.67
N CYS A 71 -12.55 11.10 11.73
CA CYS A 71 -11.37 11.79 11.19
C CYS A 71 -10.61 12.54 12.29
N ILE A 72 -11.30 13.24 13.19
CA ILE A 72 -10.69 13.92 14.34
C ILE A 72 -10.07 12.91 15.31
N SER A 73 -10.77 11.82 15.61
CA SER A 73 -10.29 10.77 16.52
C SER A 73 -9.01 10.10 15.99
N GLN A 74 -8.98 9.79 14.69
CA GLN A 74 -7.91 9.02 14.05
C GLN A 74 -6.74 9.87 13.54
N LEU A 75 -7.02 11.07 13.01
CA LEU A 75 -6.03 11.93 12.34
C LEU A 75 -5.78 13.25 13.09
N ARG A 76 -6.51 13.53 14.18
CA ARG A 76 -6.45 14.80 14.95
C ARG A 76 -6.85 16.04 14.15
N MET A 77 -7.57 15.87 13.05
CA MET A 77 -8.10 16.96 12.24
C MET A 77 -9.47 16.64 11.68
N ASP A 78 -10.22 17.68 11.38
CA ASP A 78 -11.48 17.57 10.66
C ASP A 78 -11.25 17.20 9.18
N ARG A 79 -12.25 16.57 8.56
CA ARG A 79 -12.18 16.06 7.19
C ARG A 79 -11.92 17.16 6.17
N ARG A 80 -12.53 18.33 6.38
CA ARG A 80 -12.28 19.51 5.53
C ARG A 80 -10.82 19.94 5.59
N ILE A 81 -10.25 20.01 6.80
CA ILE A 81 -8.86 20.41 7.02
C ILE A 81 -7.92 19.37 6.40
N PHE A 82 -8.24 18.08 6.50
CA PHE A 82 -7.48 17.02 5.86
C PHE A 82 -7.37 17.20 4.34
N HIS A 83 -8.47 17.50 3.66
CA HIS A 83 -8.44 17.73 2.21
C HIS A 83 -7.66 18.99 1.83
N ILE A 84 -7.82 20.08 2.60
CA ILE A 84 -7.03 21.30 2.43
C ILE A 84 -5.52 21.01 2.59
N LEU A 85 -5.15 20.22 3.59
CA LEU A 85 -3.76 19.81 3.79
C LEU A 85 -3.24 18.98 2.60
N CYS A 86 -4.04 18.04 2.09
CA CYS A 86 -3.68 17.26 0.90
C CYS A 86 -3.44 18.16 -0.33
N GLU A 87 -4.26 19.20 -0.52
CA GLU A 87 -4.07 20.18 -1.59
C GLU A 87 -2.79 21.00 -1.40
N MET A 88 -2.50 21.49 -0.19
CA MET A 88 -1.26 22.21 0.11
C MET A 88 -0.02 21.34 -0.12
N VAL A 89 -0.06 20.09 0.35
CA VAL A 89 0.99 19.09 0.17
C VAL A 89 1.25 18.81 -1.33
N ARG A 90 0.20 18.84 -2.15
CA ARG A 90 0.30 18.69 -3.60
C ARG A 90 0.86 19.95 -4.27
N ALA A 91 0.30 21.11 -3.95
CA ALA A 91 0.57 22.38 -4.64
C ALA A 91 1.91 22.99 -4.25
N VAL A 92 2.20 23.10 -2.95
CA VAL A 92 3.44 23.70 -2.43
C VAL A 92 4.52 22.64 -2.24
N GLY A 93 4.12 21.48 -1.71
CA GLY A 93 5.05 20.39 -1.43
C GLY A 93 5.53 19.61 -2.65
N GLY A 94 4.76 19.63 -3.75
CA GLY A 94 5.03 18.83 -4.94
C GLY A 94 4.87 17.31 -4.72
N LEU A 95 4.33 16.88 -3.57
CA LEU A 95 4.15 15.46 -3.30
C LEU A 95 2.99 14.93 -4.15
N ARG A 96 3.27 13.84 -4.88
CA ARG A 96 2.27 13.15 -5.70
C ARG A 96 2.13 11.71 -5.25
N GLY A 97 0.93 11.17 -5.47
CA GLY A 97 0.70 9.74 -5.33
C GLY A 97 1.61 8.94 -6.27
N THR A 98 1.97 7.73 -5.83
CA THR A 98 2.65 6.75 -6.69
C THR A 98 1.62 5.85 -7.36
N ARG A 99 2.02 5.05 -8.36
CA ARG A 99 1.13 4.08 -9.04
C ARG A 99 0.32 3.20 -8.06
N ASN A 100 0.90 2.90 -6.91
CA ASN A 100 0.29 2.00 -5.95
C ASN A 100 -0.37 2.72 -4.77
N THR A 101 0.01 3.96 -4.46
CA THR A 101 -0.37 4.70 -3.23
C THR A 101 -0.86 6.10 -3.61
N SER A 102 -2.10 6.44 -3.26
CA SER A 102 -2.63 7.79 -3.51
C SER A 102 -1.99 8.83 -2.58
N LEU A 103 -2.13 10.11 -2.91
CA LEU A 103 -1.59 11.18 -2.05
C LEU A 103 -2.28 11.16 -0.68
N GLU A 104 -3.59 10.95 -0.70
CA GLU A 104 -4.46 10.87 0.45
C GLU A 104 -4.05 9.70 1.36
N GLU A 105 -3.70 8.54 0.80
CA GLU A 105 -3.17 7.39 1.56
C GLU A 105 -1.83 7.74 2.24
N ILE A 106 -0.94 8.48 1.56
CA ILE A 106 0.35 8.92 2.13
C ILE A 106 0.13 9.86 3.31
N VAL A 107 -0.67 10.91 3.10
CA VAL A 107 -0.94 11.94 4.10
C VAL A 107 -1.71 11.36 5.29
N ALA A 108 -2.76 10.55 5.04
CA ALA A 108 -3.50 9.87 6.10
C ALA A 108 -2.61 8.91 6.90
N SER A 109 -1.75 8.13 6.24
CA SER A 109 -0.80 7.24 6.94
C SER A 109 0.16 8.02 7.84
N PHE A 110 0.70 9.14 7.35
CA PHE A 110 1.60 10.01 8.11
C PHE A 110 0.91 10.56 9.37
N LEU A 111 -0.30 11.10 9.21
CA LEU A 111 -1.07 11.67 10.31
C LEU A 111 -1.50 10.61 11.32
N TYR A 112 -1.88 9.42 10.84
CA TYR A 112 -2.22 8.30 11.69
C TYR A 112 -1.03 7.82 12.55
N VAL A 113 0.20 7.84 12.00
CA VAL A 113 1.42 7.62 12.78
C VAL A 113 1.57 8.65 13.89
N LEU A 114 1.40 9.94 13.58
CA LEU A 114 1.59 11.01 14.56
C LEU A 114 0.48 11.04 15.62
N ALA A 115 -0.77 10.82 15.23
CA ALA A 115 -1.95 10.87 16.09
C ALA A 115 -1.94 9.82 17.21
N HIS A 116 -1.32 8.67 16.93
CA HIS A 116 -1.34 7.48 17.78
C HIS A 116 0.04 6.89 18.08
N HIS A 117 1.13 7.59 17.71
CA HIS A 117 2.52 7.14 17.89
C HIS A 117 2.79 5.72 17.36
N LEU A 118 2.29 5.42 16.16
CA LEU A 118 2.38 4.06 15.60
C LEU A 118 3.73 3.76 14.97
N LYS A 119 4.19 2.52 15.12
CA LYS A 119 5.38 2.01 14.42
C LYS A 119 5.05 1.72 12.95
N ASN A 120 6.01 1.91 12.04
CA ASN A 120 5.85 1.63 10.60
C ASN A 120 5.30 0.24 10.29
N ARG A 121 5.64 -0.77 11.11
CA ARG A 121 5.10 -2.14 10.97
C ARG A 121 3.59 -2.22 11.19
N MET A 122 3.04 -1.43 12.12
CA MET A 122 1.61 -1.40 12.41
C MET A 122 0.84 -0.73 11.26
N VAL A 123 1.37 0.39 10.77
CA VAL A 123 0.81 1.09 9.60
C VAL A 123 0.88 0.22 8.34
N GLY A 124 1.99 -0.50 8.15
CA GLY A 124 2.12 -1.48 7.07
C GLY A 124 1.08 -2.60 7.14
N LYS A 125 0.74 -3.09 8.33
CA LYS A 125 -0.36 -4.05 8.49
C LYS A 125 -1.72 -3.45 8.15
N PHE A 126 -1.99 -2.23 8.61
CA PHE A 126 -3.26 -1.54 8.35
C PHE A 126 -3.47 -1.23 6.86
N PHE A 127 -2.44 -0.74 6.16
CA PHE A 127 -2.51 -0.44 4.73
C PHE A 127 -2.02 -1.59 3.81
N TYR A 128 -1.84 -2.80 4.35
CA TYR A 128 -1.33 -3.96 3.59
C TYR A 128 -0.08 -3.63 2.74
N ARG A 129 0.86 -2.88 3.33
CA ARG A 129 2.13 -2.47 2.72
C ARG A 129 3.32 -3.13 3.38
N SER A 130 4.37 -3.34 2.59
CA SER A 130 5.69 -3.59 3.13
C SER A 130 6.19 -2.37 3.92
N PRO A 131 7.15 -2.56 4.84
CA PRO A 131 7.69 -1.47 5.65
C PRO A 131 8.44 -0.39 4.84
N GLU A 132 9.10 -0.77 3.73
CA GLU A 132 9.89 0.17 2.91
C GLU A 132 9.03 1.29 2.32
N PRO A 133 7.91 1.02 1.62
CA PRO A 133 7.04 2.09 1.11
C PRO A 133 6.46 2.96 2.21
N VAL A 134 6.12 2.38 3.37
CA VAL A 134 5.59 3.13 4.52
C VAL A 134 6.64 4.13 5.02
N SER A 135 7.88 3.67 5.24
CA SER A 135 8.98 4.54 5.67
C SER A 135 9.29 5.63 4.64
N ARG A 136 9.35 5.27 3.36
CA ARG A 136 9.63 6.22 2.28
C ARG A 136 8.55 7.30 2.19
N ASN A 137 7.29 6.89 2.21
CA ASN A 137 6.15 7.81 2.15
C ASN A 137 6.09 8.71 3.39
N PHE A 138 6.37 8.16 4.57
CA PHE A 138 6.45 8.94 5.82
C PHE A 138 7.50 10.03 5.72
N ASN A 139 8.73 9.71 5.32
CA ASN A 139 9.81 10.68 5.18
C ASN A 139 9.53 11.72 4.08
N ALA A 140 8.94 11.30 2.96
CA ALA A 140 8.54 12.21 1.89
C ALA A 140 7.47 13.21 2.37
N CYS A 141 6.47 12.74 3.12
CA CYS A 141 5.45 13.59 3.70
C CYS A 141 6.04 14.53 4.77
N LEU A 142 6.93 14.03 5.63
CA LEU A 142 7.63 14.83 6.64
C LEU A 142 8.38 16.00 6.01
N LEU A 143 9.18 15.74 4.97
CA LEU A 143 9.95 16.77 4.26
C LEU A 143 9.03 17.87 3.71
N VAL A 144 7.88 17.48 3.18
CA VAL A 144 6.90 18.41 2.60
C VAL A 144 6.21 19.23 3.69
N VAL A 145 5.82 18.60 4.79
CA VAL A 145 5.23 19.30 5.94
C VAL A 145 6.22 20.30 6.54
N LEU A 146 7.51 19.95 6.61
CA LEU A 146 8.56 20.89 7.04
C LEU A 146 8.70 22.09 6.08
N LYS A 147 8.54 21.89 4.77
CA LYS A 147 8.48 23.00 3.80
C LYS A 147 7.23 23.87 3.95
N LEU A 148 6.12 23.27 4.39
CA LEU A 148 4.84 23.96 4.65
C LEU A 148 4.82 24.69 6.00
N HIS A 149 5.75 24.40 6.91
CA HIS A 149 5.87 25.02 8.22
C HIS A 149 5.65 26.56 8.24
N PRO A 150 6.29 27.37 7.38
CA PRO A 150 6.10 28.84 7.41
C PRO A 150 4.69 29.28 7.02
N LEU A 151 3.92 28.44 6.32
CA LEU A 151 2.52 28.73 5.96
C LEU A 151 1.55 28.20 7.01
N LEU A 152 1.86 27.06 7.61
CA LEU A 152 0.99 26.39 8.58
C LEU A 152 1.11 26.97 9.99
N LEU A 153 2.31 27.41 10.39
CA LEU A 153 2.54 27.96 11.72
C LEU A 153 2.62 29.48 11.67
N LYS A 154 1.82 30.13 12.52
CA LYS A 154 1.98 31.57 12.77
C LYS A 154 3.36 31.79 13.38
N LYS A 155 4.10 32.78 12.84
CA LYS A 155 5.32 33.25 13.52
C LYS A 155 4.93 33.74 14.92
N PRO A 156 5.58 33.25 15.99
CA PRO A 156 5.28 33.73 17.32
C PRO A 156 5.64 35.21 17.40
N GLU A 157 4.67 36.04 17.79
CA GLU A 157 4.92 37.43 18.14
C GLU A 157 5.49 37.47 19.57
N PRO A 158 6.56 38.23 19.83
CA PRO A 158 7.10 38.36 21.17
C PRO A 158 6.03 38.95 22.10
N ILE A 159 5.93 38.40 23.30
CA ILE A 159 4.94 38.84 24.28
C ILE A 159 5.40 40.19 24.84
N PRO A 160 4.59 41.26 24.72
CA PRO A 160 5.00 42.58 25.17
C PRO A 160 5.09 42.66 26.70
N GLU A 161 5.96 43.52 27.21
CA GLU A 161 6.26 43.61 28.65
C GLU A 161 5.05 43.99 29.51
N ASP A 162 4.09 44.71 28.92
CA ASP A 162 2.83 45.15 29.53
C ASP A 162 1.75 44.04 29.60
N CYS A 163 2.04 42.84 29.09
CA CYS A 163 1.09 41.73 29.13
C CYS A 163 0.79 41.34 30.60
N THR A 164 -0.46 41.60 31.03
CA THR A 164 -1.00 41.35 32.38
C THR A 164 -1.46 39.90 32.59
N HIS A 165 -1.44 39.09 31.54
CA HIS A 165 -2.00 37.74 31.57
C HIS A 165 -1.05 36.76 32.29
N GLY A 166 -1.46 36.23 33.45
CA GLY A 166 -0.60 35.47 34.36
C GLY A 166 0.11 34.24 33.78
N LYS A 167 -0.48 33.57 32.77
CA LYS A 167 0.16 32.43 32.07
C LYS A 167 1.37 32.83 31.23
N TRP A 168 1.41 34.06 30.71
CA TRP A 168 2.40 34.52 29.74
C TRP A 168 3.54 35.31 30.37
N LYS A 169 3.48 35.56 31.68
CA LYS A 169 4.45 36.36 32.44
C LYS A 169 5.89 35.82 32.34
N TYR A 170 6.08 34.51 32.21
CA TYR A 170 7.39 33.86 32.13
C TYR A 170 8.00 33.81 30.73
N PHE A 171 7.23 34.21 29.71
CA PHE A 171 7.66 34.17 28.30
C PHE A 171 7.91 35.59 27.74
N LYS A 172 8.03 36.58 28.62
CA LYS A 172 8.39 37.96 28.25
C LYS A 172 9.81 37.98 27.72
N VAL A 173 10.01 38.62 26.57
CA VAL A 173 11.35 38.83 25.98
C VAL A 173 11.78 40.23 26.38
N ASN A 174 12.84 40.36 27.19
CA ASN A 174 13.45 41.65 27.47
C ASN A 174 14.00 42.20 26.16
N SER A 175 13.36 43.25 25.62
CA SER A 175 13.89 44.01 24.51
C SER A 175 15.03 44.89 25.03
N TYR A 176 16.28 44.47 24.78
CA TYR A 176 17.48 45.30 24.96
C TYR A 176 17.63 46.32 23.84
#